data_AF-A0A504TS51-F1
#
_entry.id   AF-A0A504TS51-F1
#
_cell.length_a   1.000
_cell.length_b   1.000
_cell.length_c   1.000
_cell.angle_alpha   90.00
_cell.angle_beta   90.00
_cell.angle_gamma   90.00
#
_symmetry.space_group_name_H-M   'P 1'
#
loop_
_entity.id
_entity.type
_entity.pdbx_description
1 polymer ?
#
loop_
_entity_poly.entity_id
_entity_poly.type
_entity_poly.pdbx_seq_one_letter_code
_entity_poly.pdbx_strand_id
1 'polypeptide(L)'
;MWIDLDDTEIALLSQDTVPASVLKKLQAPAHRDAALFREFADSRSDYLHVHQDAPVERTRNGAYVLSWLWVYNEQVGLPKLATYDDYDLSLECLELLEQTEDFDIADLDAGAEHHLGSEHFKGQQWSLLHNSGLLTLILLPSEGCPPWVYSETPMIAGGTTADGLTDERCMRFLLEAINTFKTHGAFPSEEQQLTLL
;
A
#
# COMPACT_ATOMS: atom_id res chain seq x y z
N MET A 1 6.72 15.47 -18.74
CA MET A 1 6.75 16.49 -17.69
C MET A 1 5.73 17.53 -18.06
N TRP A 2 4.61 17.56 -17.32
CA TRP A 2 3.61 18.61 -17.44
C TRP A 2 4.02 19.75 -16.53
N ILE A 3 3.80 20.98 -16.98
CA ILE A 3 4.00 22.17 -16.17
C ILE A 3 2.60 22.67 -15.88
N ASP A 4 2.21 22.60 -14.61
CA ASP A 4 1.02 23.28 -14.14
C ASP A 4 1.37 24.76 -14.06
N LEU A 5 0.61 25.59 -14.77
CA LEU A 5 0.80 27.04 -14.79
C LEU A 5 -0.48 27.67 -14.30
N ASP A 6 -0.40 28.43 -13.21
CA ASP A 6 -1.55 29.20 -12.75
C ASP A 6 -1.82 30.42 -13.66
N ASP A 7 -2.97 31.07 -13.46
CA ASP A 7 -3.36 32.24 -14.25
C ASP A 7 -2.34 33.38 -14.20
N THR A 8 -1.61 33.52 -13.08
CA THR A 8 -0.56 34.54 -12.91
C THR A 8 0.66 34.20 -13.75
N GLU A 9 1.08 32.94 -13.73
CA GLU A 9 2.20 32.43 -14.52
C GLU A 9 1.89 32.48 -16.02
N ILE A 10 0.67 32.12 -16.42
CA ILE A 10 0.18 32.25 -17.80
C ILE A 10 0.20 33.71 -18.25
N ALA A 11 -0.15 34.65 -17.36
CA ALA A 11 -0.13 36.08 -17.66
C ALA A 11 1.30 36.65 -17.86
N LEU A 12 2.31 36.00 -17.28
CA LEU A 12 3.73 36.39 -17.43
C LEU A 12 4.37 35.88 -18.73
N LEU A 13 3.71 34.98 -19.47
CA LEU A 13 4.21 34.47 -20.74
C LEU A 13 4.20 35.56 -21.82
N SER A 14 5.27 35.63 -22.63
CA SER A 14 5.40 36.60 -23.73
C SER A 14 5.55 35.90 -25.07
N GLN A 15 5.30 36.64 -26.16
CA GLN A 15 5.48 36.13 -27.53
C GLN A 15 6.96 35.88 -27.88
N ASP A 16 7.90 36.38 -27.06
CA ASP A 16 9.33 36.15 -27.24
C ASP A 16 9.73 34.74 -26.78
N THR A 17 8.95 34.12 -25.90
CA THR A 17 9.21 32.78 -25.33
C THR A 17 8.22 31.72 -25.80
N VAL A 18 6.98 32.11 -26.12
CA VAL A 18 5.91 31.18 -26.50
C VAL A 18 5.29 31.60 -27.84
N PRO A 19 5.09 30.67 -28.80
CA PRO A 19 4.42 31.00 -30.06
C PRO A 19 3.07 31.68 -29.83
N ALA A 20 2.79 32.75 -30.59
CA ALA A 20 1.58 33.57 -30.39
C ALA A 20 0.26 32.78 -30.47
N SER A 21 0.23 31.71 -31.27
CA SER A 21 -0.93 30.80 -31.36
C SER A 21 -1.16 30.00 -30.08
N VAL A 22 -0.10 29.62 -29.38
CA VAL A 22 -0.13 28.89 -28.10
C VAL A 22 -0.49 29.86 -26.99
N LEU A 23 0.14 31.03 -26.94
CA LEU A 23 -0.16 32.08 -25.96
C LEU A 23 -1.64 32.48 -25.99
N LYS A 24 -2.20 32.65 -27.20
CA LYS A 24 -3.63 32.92 -27.40
C LYS A 24 -4.54 31.82 -26.84
N LYS A 25 -4.12 30.55 -26.92
CA LYS A 25 -4.90 29.43 -26.36
C LYS A 25 -4.81 29.40 -24.83
N LEU A 26 -3.62 29.62 -24.27
CA LEU A 26 -3.39 29.62 -22.82
C LEU A 26 -4.15 30.76 -22.12
N GLN A 27 -4.21 31.93 -22.74
CA GLN A 27 -4.92 33.10 -22.19
C GLN A 27 -6.42 33.12 -22.52
N ALA A 28 -6.93 32.11 -23.24
CA ALA A 28 -8.35 32.05 -23.55
C ALA A 28 -9.13 31.62 -22.29
N PRO A 29 -10.27 32.25 -21.97
CA PRO A 29 -11.10 31.77 -20.88
C PRO A 29 -11.55 30.34 -21.16
N ALA A 30 -11.64 29.54 -20.10
CA ALA A 30 -12.18 28.19 -20.19
C ALA A 30 -13.58 28.21 -20.84
N HIS A 31 -13.87 27.19 -21.65
CA HIS A 31 -15.19 27.07 -22.24
C HIS A 31 -16.25 26.91 -21.13
N ARG A 32 -17.38 27.61 -21.22
CA ARG A 32 -18.45 27.58 -20.19
C ARG A 32 -18.97 26.19 -19.83
N ASP A 33 -18.90 25.26 -20.78
CA ASP A 33 -19.35 23.87 -20.61
C ASP A 33 -18.23 22.92 -20.12
N ALA A 34 -17.00 23.42 -19.89
CA ALA A 34 -15.84 22.57 -19.56
C ALA A 34 -16.07 21.72 -18.31
N ALA A 35 -16.71 22.28 -17.27
CA ALA A 35 -17.06 21.57 -16.06
C ALA A 35 -17.95 20.34 -16.33
N LEU A 36 -18.99 20.48 -17.16
CA LEU A 36 -19.89 19.39 -17.51
C LEU A 36 -19.17 18.23 -18.23
N PHE A 37 -18.21 18.55 -19.11
CA PHE A 37 -17.42 17.51 -19.78
C PHE A 37 -16.47 16.79 -18.82
N ARG A 38 -15.90 17.50 -17.82
CA ARG A 38 -15.06 16.89 -16.78
C ARG A 38 -15.88 15.95 -15.90
N GLU A 39 -17.00 16.42 -15.37
CA GLU A 39 -17.89 15.62 -14.51
C GLU A 39 -18.40 14.38 -15.24
N PHE A 40 -18.77 14.51 -16.51
CA PHE A 40 -19.21 13.36 -17.30
C PHE A 40 -18.08 12.35 -17.58
N ALA A 41 -16.86 12.83 -17.80
CA ALA A 41 -15.71 11.96 -18.02
C ALA A 41 -15.30 11.23 -16.73
N ASP A 42 -15.25 11.93 -15.60
CA ASP A 42 -14.92 11.38 -14.28
C ASP A 42 -15.93 10.31 -13.83
N SER A 43 -17.22 10.52 -14.10
CA SER A 43 -18.29 9.56 -13.76
C SER A 43 -18.34 8.31 -14.64
N ARG A 44 -17.45 8.14 -15.63
CA ARG A 44 -17.47 6.98 -16.52
C ARG A 44 -16.86 5.71 -15.90
N SER A 45 -15.95 5.86 -14.94
CA SER A 45 -15.18 4.75 -14.37
C SER A 45 -14.49 5.18 -13.08
N ASP A 46 -14.55 4.36 -12.04
CA ASP A 46 -13.84 4.61 -10.77
C ASP A 46 -12.32 4.66 -10.93
N TYR A 47 -11.79 4.07 -12.02
CA TYR A 47 -10.36 4.07 -12.35
C TYR A 47 -9.93 5.25 -13.24
N LEU A 48 -10.87 6.05 -13.74
CA LEU A 48 -10.58 7.20 -14.60
C LEU A 48 -10.80 8.47 -13.80
N HIS A 49 -9.74 9.21 -13.54
CA HIS A 49 -9.80 10.44 -12.74
C HIS A 49 -9.54 11.66 -13.62
N VAL A 50 -10.43 12.63 -13.52
CA VAL A 50 -10.27 13.93 -14.17
C VAL A 50 -10.00 14.98 -13.10
N HIS A 51 -8.83 15.61 -13.15
CA HIS A 51 -8.51 16.71 -12.24
C HIS A 51 -9.53 17.84 -12.40
N GLN A 52 -9.88 18.53 -11.31
CA GLN A 52 -10.89 19.60 -11.33
C GLN A 52 -10.52 20.72 -12.31
N ASP A 53 -9.22 20.97 -12.47
CA ASP A 53 -8.68 21.98 -13.38
C ASP A 53 -8.15 21.39 -14.70
N ALA A 54 -8.48 20.14 -15.01
CA ALA A 54 -8.04 19.49 -16.23
C ALA A 54 -8.44 20.32 -17.47
N PRO A 55 -7.52 20.53 -18.42
CA PRO A 55 -7.82 21.27 -19.64
C PRO A 55 -8.85 20.52 -20.49
N VAL A 56 -9.76 21.30 -21.09
CA VAL A 56 -10.81 20.78 -21.96
C VAL A 56 -10.72 21.45 -23.34
N GLU A 57 -10.40 20.68 -24.37
CA GLU A 57 -10.40 21.16 -25.75
C GLU A 57 -11.77 20.88 -26.41
N ARG A 58 -12.57 21.92 -26.61
CA ARG A 58 -13.90 21.82 -27.23
C ARG A 58 -13.84 21.86 -28.76
N THR A 59 -14.56 20.94 -29.38
CA THR A 59 -14.88 20.96 -30.81
C THR A 59 -16.38 21.14 -31.02
N ARG A 60 -16.87 21.22 -32.26
CA ARG A 60 -18.32 21.34 -32.51
C ARG A 60 -19.12 20.14 -31.98
N ASN A 61 -18.52 18.95 -31.97
CA ASN A 61 -19.22 17.68 -31.73
C ASN A 61 -18.89 17.04 -30.37
N GLY A 62 -17.99 17.62 -29.59
CA GLY A 62 -17.58 17.06 -28.31
C GLY A 62 -16.44 17.82 -27.67
N ALA A 63 -15.72 17.16 -26.77
CA ALA A 63 -14.55 17.70 -26.11
C ALA A 63 -13.50 16.60 -25.90
N TYR A 64 -12.23 16.97 -25.92
CA TYR A 64 -11.15 16.18 -25.36
C TYR A 64 -10.93 16.65 -23.92
N VAL A 65 -10.92 15.70 -22.98
CA VAL A 65 -10.70 15.94 -21.55
C VAL A 65 -9.44 15.17 -21.15
N LEU A 66 -8.49 15.86 -20.55
CA LEU A 66 -7.30 15.20 -20.00
C LEU A 66 -7.70 14.43 -18.74
N SER A 67 -7.27 13.17 -18.64
CA SER A 67 -7.60 12.26 -17.55
C SER A 67 -6.40 11.39 -17.17
N TRP A 68 -6.44 10.88 -15.95
CA TRP A 68 -5.53 9.87 -15.43
C TRP A 68 -6.27 8.54 -15.39
N LEU A 69 -5.60 7.46 -15.80
CA LEU A 69 -6.10 6.11 -15.64
C LEU A 69 -5.25 5.42 -14.59
N TRP A 70 -5.88 4.90 -13.54
CA TRP A 70 -5.19 4.03 -12.60
C TRP A 70 -4.87 2.70 -13.29
N VAL A 71 -3.60 2.31 -13.25
CA VAL A 71 -3.10 1.05 -13.85
C VAL A 71 -2.41 0.26 -12.76
N TYR A 72 -2.85 -0.97 -12.54
CA TYR A 72 -2.27 -1.85 -11.53
C TYR A 72 -0.92 -2.41 -11.98
N ASN A 73 0.00 -2.64 -11.05
CA ASN A 73 1.34 -3.18 -11.32
C ASN A 73 1.34 -4.45 -12.17
N GLU A 74 0.45 -5.39 -11.86
CA GLU A 74 0.29 -6.65 -12.57
C GLU A 74 -0.07 -6.48 -14.06
N GLN A 75 -0.75 -5.39 -14.42
CA GLN A 75 -1.12 -5.08 -15.81
C GLN A 75 0.09 -4.64 -16.66
N VAL A 76 1.16 -4.18 -16.01
CA VAL A 76 2.41 -3.78 -16.66
C VAL A 76 3.53 -4.79 -16.42
N GLY A 77 3.20 -5.98 -15.89
CA GLY A 77 4.15 -7.05 -15.64
C GLY A 77 5.03 -6.85 -14.40
N LEU A 78 4.65 -5.93 -13.51
CA LEU A 78 5.27 -5.77 -12.20
C LEU A 78 4.53 -6.64 -11.16
N PRO A 79 5.20 -7.09 -10.08
CA PRO A 79 4.54 -7.83 -9.01
C PRO A 79 3.41 -7.01 -8.39
N LYS A 80 2.31 -7.71 -8.04
CA LYS A 80 1.31 -7.16 -7.15
C LYS A 80 1.96 -6.90 -5.80
N LEU A 81 1.91 -5.66 -5.32
CA LEU A 81 2.35 -5.33 -3.98
C LEU A 81 1.20 -5.62 -3.01
N ALA A 82 1.52 -6.13 -1.83
CA ALA A 82 0.57 -6.17 -0.73
C ALA A 82 0.18 -4.73 -0.37
N THR A 83 -1.11 -4.43 -0.37
CA THR A 83 -1.63 -3.11 0.02
C THR A 83 -1.93 -3.15 1.50
N TYR A 84 -1.21 -2.33 2.27
CA TYR A 84 -1.44 -2.17 3.71
C TYR A 84 -2.17 -0.86 4.03
N ASP A 85 -2.78 -0.23 3.01
CA ASP A 85 -3.43 1.09 3.11
C ASP A 85 -4.61 1.11 4.08
N ASP A 86 -5.19 -0.06 4.40
CA ASP A 86 -6.28 -0.21 5.37
C ASP A 86 -5.80 -0.19 6.84
N TYR A 87 -4.48 -0.20 7.06
CA TYR A 87 -3.87 -0.23 8.39
C TYR A 87 -3.20 1.11 8.72
N ASP A 88 -3.34 1.58 9.97
CA ASP A 88 -2.66 2.79 10.44
C ASP A 88 -1.19 2.49 10.78
N LEU A 89 -0.34 2.45 9.75
CA LEU A 89 1.07 2.08 9.83
C LEU A 89 2.00 3.26 9.56
N SER A 90 3.10 3.30 10.30
CA SER A 90 4.20 4.22 10.03
C SER A 90 4.93 3.82 8.74
N LEU A 91 5.53 4.80 8.05
CA LEU A 91 6.34 4.56 6.86
C LEU A 91 7.48 3.54 7.12
N GLU A 92 8.09 3.59 8.30
CA GLU A 92 9.11 2.64 8.72
C GLU A 92 8.55 1.20 8.80
N CYS A 93 7.35 1.02 9.35
CA CYS A 93 6.73 -0.31 9.42
C CYS A 93 6.36 -0.85 8.04
N LEU A 94 5.85 0.02 7.14
CA LEU A 94 5.58 -0.32 5.75
C LEU A 94 6.85 -0.76 5.03
N GLU A 95 7.96 -0.02 5.15
CA GLU A 95 9.25 -0.38 4.55
C GLU A 95 9.76 -1.74 5.03
N LEU A 96 9.52 -2.10 6.31
CA LEU A 96 9.89 -3.41 6.85
C LEU A 96 8.99 -4.54 6.34
N LEU A 97 7.69 -4.29 6.18
CA LEU A 97 6.73 -5.23 5.58
C LEU A 97 7.08 -5.50 4.11
N GLU A 98 7.38 -4.47 3.34
CA GLU A 98 7.77 -4.58 1.94
C GLU A 98 9.06 -5.39 1.74
N GLN A 99 9.98 -5.36 2.71
CA GLN A 99 11.20 -6.17 2.70
C GLN A 99 10.98 -7.64 3.11
N THR A 100 9.81 -7.96 3.65
CA THR A 100 9.49 -9.30 4.13
C THR A 100 8.84 -10.10 3.01
N GLU A 101 9.67 -10.77 2.21
CA GLU A 101 9.19 -11.69 1.16
C GLU A 101 8.34 -12.84 1.73
N ASP A 102 7.33 -13.24 0.95
CA ASP A 102 6.38 -14.34 1.22
C ASP A 102 5.60 -14.21 2.54
N PHE A 103 5.33 -12.98 2.98
CA PHE A 103 4.48 -12.71 4.13
C PHE A 103 3.24 -11.92 3.73
N ASP A 104 2.10 -12.58 3.78
CA ASP A 104 0.81 -11.99 3.45
C ASP A 104 0.02 -11.69 4.73
N ILE A 105 -0.80 -10.63 4.68
CA ILE A 105 -1.73 -10.23 5.74
C ILE A 105 -3.02 -9.77 5.07
N ALA A 106 -4.14 -10.41 5.40
CA ALA A 106 -5.43 -10.11 4.77
C ALA A 106 -6.52 -9.65 5.76
N ASP A 107 -6.46 -10.07 7.03
CA ASP A 107 -7.58 -9.94 7.97
C ASP A 107 -7.16 -9.49 9.38
N LEU A 108 -6.11 -8.66 9.49
CA LEU A 108 -5.68 -8.19 10.80
C LEU A 108 -6.73 -7.23 11.40
N ASP A 109 -7.28 -7.60 12.55
CA ASP A 109 -8.20 -6.79 13.35
C ASP A 109 -7.62 -6.63 14.78
N ALA A 110 -6.94 -5.52 15.01
CA ALA A 110 -6.41 -5.18 16.34
C ALA A 110 -7.53 -4.94 17.39
N GLY A 111 -8.78 -4.75 16.96
CA GLY A 111 -9.95 -4.63 17.83
C GLY A 111 -10.54 -5.97 18.29
N ALA A 112 -10.11 -7.08 17.70
CA ALA A 112 -10.60 -8.41 18.08
C ALA A 112 -10.13 -8.82 19.48
N GLU A 113 -10.99 -9.52 20.24
CA GLU A 113 -10.69 -9.82 21.65
C GLU A 113 -9.52 -10.80 21.83
N HIS A 114 -9.42 -11.81 20.96
CA HIS A 114 -8.52 -12.96 21.15
C HIS A 114 -7.77 -13.42 19.90
N HIS A 115 -8.41 -13.42 18.73
CA HIS A 115 -7.79 -13.81 17.47
C HIS A 115 -7.73 -12.58 16.58
N LEU A 116 -6.52 -12.11 16.31
CA LEU A 116 -6.31 -10.84 15.63
C LEU A 116 -6.17 -11.01 14.12
N GLY A 117 -5.78 -12.17 13.62
CA GLY A 117 -5.63 -12.38 12.17
C GLY A 117 -4.90 -13.68 11.86
N SER A 118 -4.98 -14.10 10.60
CA SER A 118 -4.33 -15.30 10.10
C SER A 118 -4.10 -15.22 8.60
N GLU A 119 -2.95 -15.70 8.13
CA GLU A 119 -2.72 -15.85 6.69
C GLU A 119 -1.58 -16.86 6.45
N HIS A 120 -0.81 -16.72 5.38
CA HIS A 120 0.28 -17.62 5.04
C HIS A 120 1.64 -16.93 5.09
N PHE A 121 2.64 -17.67 5.57
CA PHE A 121 4.04 -17.31 5.48
C PHE A 121 4.80 -18.51 4.91
N LYS A 122 5.40 -18.36 3.72
CA LYS A 122 6.09 -19.46 3.01
C LYS A 122 5.26 -20.75 2.88
N GLY A 123 3.95 -20.60 2.65
CA GLY A 123 3.00 -21.71 2.55
C GLY A 123 2.61 -22.37 3.88
N GLN A 124 3.10 -21.89 5.01
CA GLN A 124 2.67 -22.29 6.35
C GLN A 124 1.63 -21.30 6.86
N GLN A 125 0.47 -21.78 7.32
CA GLN A 125 -0.55 -20.91 7.89
C GLN A 125 -0.07 -20.35 9.23
N TRP A 126 -0.23 -19.04 9.42
CA TRP A 126 0.04 -18.37 10.68
C TRP A 126 -1.25 -17.87 11.32
N SER A 127 -1.27 -17.75 12.65
CA SER A 127 -2.36 -17.16 13.42
C SER A 127 -1.80 -16.26 14.52
N LEU A 128 -2.30 -15.04 14.59
CA LEU A 128 -1.94 -14.05 15.61
C LEU A 128 -3.03 -14.02 16.68
N LEU A 129 -2.62 -14.28 17.92
CA LEU A 129 -3.50 -14.30 19.08
C LEU A 129 -3.12 -13.19 20.05
N HIS A 130 -4.13 -12.70 20.75
CA HIS A 130 -3.99 -11.81 21.89
C HIS A 130 -4.56 -12.47 23.14
N ASN A 131 -3.78 -12.46 24.22
CA ASN A 131 -4.26 -12.88 25.52
C ASN A 131 -3.66 -12.02 26.62
N SER A 132 -4.53 -11.36 27.39
CA SER A 132 -4.14 -10.57 28.58
C SER A 132 -3.07 -9.51 28.29
N GLY A 133 -3.13 -8.86 27.13
CA GLY A 133 -2.17 -7.83 26.69
C GLY A 133 -0.95 -8.37 25.95
N LEU A 134 -0.80 -9.70 25.86
CA LEU A 134 0.33 -10.35 25.20
C LEU A 134 -0.06 -10.88 23.82
N LEU A 135 0.78 -10.60 22.83
CA LEU A 135 0.69 -11.14 21.50
C LEU A 135 1.38 -12.50 21.41
N THR A 136 0.80 -13.41 20.62
CA THR A 136 1.37 -14.72 20.32
C THR A 136 1.13 -15.06 18.86
N LEU A 137 2.22 -15.30 18.12
CA LEU A 137 2.20 -15.82 16.77
C LEU A 137 2.36 -17.34 16.81
N ILE A 138 1.49 -18.04 16.10
CA ILE A 138 1.56 -19.49 15.90
C ILE A 138 1.69 -19.77 14.41
N LEU A 139 2.78 -20.42 14.00
CA LEU A 139 2.88 -21.08 12.70
C LEU A 139 2.33 -22.49 12.84
N LEU A 140 1.21 -22.77 12.17
CA LEU A 140 0.53 -24.06 12.19
C LEU A 140 1.34 -25.11 11.42
N PRO A 141 1.34 -26.38 11.81
CA PRO A 141 2.15 -27.40 11.15
C PRO A 141 1.76 -27.58 9.68
N SER A 142 2.75 -27.76 8.81
CA SER A 142 2.58 -28.13 7.39
C SER A 142 3.53 -29.27 7.02
N GLU A 143 3.44 -29.79 5.79
CA GLU A 143 4.24 -30.96 5.37
C GLU A 143 5.75 -30.66 5.48
N GLY A 144 6.45 -31.41 6.35
CA GLY A 144 7.87 -31.20 6.63
C GLY A 144 8.17 -30.07 7.63
N CYS A 145 7.16 -29.34 8.10
CA CYS A 145 7.29 -28.17 8.96
C CYS A 145 6.59 -28.34 10.31
N PRO A 146 7.33 -28.44 11.45
CA PRO A 146 6.72 -28.53 12.77
C PRO A 146 6.03 -27.20 13.14
N PRO A 147 5.11 -27.22 14.12
CA PRO A 147 4.53 -25.98 14.62
C PRO A 147 5.61 -25.12 15.30
N TRP A 148 5.49 -23.81 15.15
CA TRP A 148 6.37 -22.85 15.80
C TRP A 148 5.53 -21.78 16.51
N VAL A 149 5.97 -21.38 17.70
CA VAL A 149 5.24 -20.43 18.54
C VAL A 149 6.20 -19.35 19.01
N TYR A 150 5.76 -18.11 18.89
CA TYR A 150 6.47 -16.93 19.40
C TYR A 150 5.50 -16.10 20.21
N SER A 151 5.88 -15.75 21.43
CA SER A 151 5.06 -14.98 22.35
C SER A 151 5.86 -13.84 22.92
N GLU A 152 5.19 -12.69 23.12
CA GLU A 152 5.78 -11.60 23.88
C GLU A 152 6.16 -12.09 25.29
N THR A 153 7.37 -11.78 25.72
CA THR A 153 7.74 -11.93 27.13
C THR A 153 7.12 -10.80 27.94
N PRO A 154 6.43 -11.09 29.06
CA PRO A 154 5.89 -10.05 29.93
C PRO A 154 7.04 -9.16 30.44
N MET A 155 7.02 -7.85 30.13
CA MET A 155 7.99 -6.93 30.71
C MET A 155 7.69 -6.73 32.20
N ILE A 156 8.47 -7.39 33.06
CA ILE A 156 8.50 -7.09 34.50
C ILE A 156 9.39 -5.86 34.71
N ALA A 157 8.84 -4.65 34.53
CA ALA A 157 9.19 -3.40 35.23
C ALA A 157 8.81 -2.17 34.40
N GLY A 158 7.86 -1.38 34.91
CA GLY A 158 7.77 0.07 34.68
C GLY A 158 7.32 0.57 33.30
N GLY A 159 7.27 -0.28 32.28
CA GLY A 159 6.63 0.02 31.00
C GLY A 159 5.15 -0.34 31.06
N THR A 160 4.28 0.62 30.82
CA THR A 160 2.85 0.37 30.65
C THR A 160 2.64 -0.62 29.50
N THR A 161 2.16 -1.83 29.80
CA THR A 161 1.44 -2.69 28.84
C THR A 161 0.10 -2.08 28.40
N ALA A 162 -0.05 -0.76 28.56
CA ALA A 162 -1.27 0.01 28.39
C ALA A 162 -1.29 0.80 27.07
N ASP A 163 -0.27 0.65 26.23
CA ASP A 163 -0.45 0.99 24.81
C ASP A 163 -1.38 -0.08 24.23
N GLY A 164 -2.56 0.37 23.80
CA GLY A 164 -3.59 -0.49 23.24
C GLY A 164 -3.06 -1.37 22.10
N LEU A 165 -3.83 -2.40 21.77
CA LEU A 165 -3.64 -3.10 20.51
C LEU A 165 -3.85 -2.11 19.36
N THR A 166 -2.78 -1.79 18.65
CA THR A 166 -2.82 -1.03 17.39
C THR A 166 -2.33 -1.92 16.27
N ASP A 167 -2.71 -1.58 15.03
CA ASP A 167 -2.22 -2.28 13.85
C ASP A 167 -0.69 -2.26 13.81
N GLU A 168 -0.08 -1.08 14.00
CA GLU A 168 1.38 -0.89 14.09
C GLU A 168 2.04 -1.85 15.09
N ARG A 169 1.48 -1.99 16.31
CA ARG A 169 2.05 -2.89 17.33
C ARG A 169 1.98 -4.34 16.87
N CYS A 170 0.84 -4.76 16.32
CA CYS A 170 0.63 -6.11 15.82
C CYS A 170 1.58 -6.42 14.66
N MET A 171 1.72 -5.50 13.70
CA MET A 171 2.62 -5.64 12.55
C MET A 171 4.08 -5.73 12.99
N ARG A 172 4.53 -4.86 13.90
CA ARG A 172 5.91 -4.92 14.41
C ARG A 172 6.20 -6.21 15.15
N PHE A 173 5.25 -6.72 15.95
CA PHE A 173 5.38 -8.01 16.60
C PHE A 173 5.49 -9.16 15.57
N LEU A 174 4.64 -9.16 14.53
CA LEU A 174 4.71 -10.14 13.45
C LEU A 174 6.06 -10.11 12.73
N LEU A 175 6.55 -8.92 12.37
CA LEU A 175 7.86 -8.74 11.73
C LEU A 175 9.02 -9.26 12.61
N GLU A 176 9.00 -8.95 13.90
CA GLU A 176 10.00 -9.43 14.87
C GLU A 176 9.97 -10.96 14.97
N ALA A 177 8.78 -11.54 15.08
CA ALA A 177 8.59 -12.98 15.14
C ALA A 177 9.11 -13.67 13.88
N ILE A 178 8.77 -13.16 12.69
CA ILE A 178 9.22 -13.70 11.41
C ILE A 178 10.73 -13.58 11.25
N ASN A 179 11.32 -12.46 11.66
CA ASN A 179 12.77 -12.28 11.61
C ASN A 179 13.48 -13.27 12.56
N THR A 180 12.90 -13.51 13.73
CA THR A 180 13.38 -14.53 14.68
C THR A 180 13.27 -15.94 14.07
N PHE A 181 12.16 -16.25 13.42
CA PHE A 181 11.97 -17.52 12.73
C PHE A 181 12.99 -17.70 11.60
N LYS A 182 13.26 -16.66 10.79
CA LYS A 182 14.27 -16.69 9.72
C LYS A 182 15.69 -16.92 10.26
N THR A 183 16.03 -16.35 11.42
CA THR A 183 17.39 -16.42 11.99
C THR A 183 17.64 -17.66 12.86
N HIS A 184 16.63 -18.15 13.57
CA HIS A 184 16.76 -19.22 14.57
C HIS A 184 15.90 -20.45 14.30
N GLY A 185 14.90 -20.34 13.44
CA GLY A 185 14.00 -21.44 13.05
C GLY A 185 14.48 -22.24 11.84
N ALA A 186 15.77 -22.16 11.47
CA ALA A 186 16.30 -22.80 10.28
C ALA A 186 15.92 -24.30 10.21
N PHE A 187 15.09 -24.62 9.23
CA PHE A 187 14.98 -25.98 8.72
C PHE A 187 16.39 -26.49 8.34
N PRO A 188 16.76 -27.72 8.71
CA PRO A 188 18.00 -28.30 8.20
C PRO A 188 17.95 -28.29 6.67
N SER A 189 19.00 -27.76 6.03
CA SER A 189 19.11 -27.77 4.58
C SER A 189 19.10 -29.21 4.05
N GLU A 190 18.61 -29.45 2.82
CA GLU A 190 18.63 -30.78 2.19
C GLU A 190 20.03 -31.42 2.20
N GLU A 191 21.10 -30.63 2.17
CA GLU A 191 22.48 -31.11 2.28
C GLU A 191 22.84 -31.71 3.66
N GLN A 192 22.15 -31.30 4.74
CA GLN A 192 22.35 -31.86 6.08
C GLN A 192 21.56 -33.16 6.32
N GLN A 193 20.56 -33.47 5.50
CA GLN A 193 19.79 -34.72 5.60
C GLN A 193 20.56 -35.93 5.02
N LEU A 194 21.48 -35.71 4.09
CA LEU A 194 22.28 -36.78 3.46
C LEU A 194 23.51 -37.20 4.26
N THR A 195 23.85 -36.52 5.35
CA THR A 195 24.97 -36.90 6.23
C THR A 195 24.53 -37.74 7.45
N LEU A 196 23.23 -38.01 7.59
CA LEU A 196 22.65 -38.79 8.71
C LEU A 196 21.93 -40.08 8.28
N LEU A 197 22.13 -40.52 7.03
CA LEU A 197 21.80 -41.87 6.54
C LEU A 197 23.09 -42.67 6.30
#